data_AF-A0A0K2JGZ7-F1
#
_entry.id   AF-A0A0K2JGZ7-F1
#
_cell.length_a   1.000
_cell.length_b   1.000
_cell.length_c   1.000
_cell.angle_alpha   90.00
_cell.angle_beta   90.00
_cell.angle_gamma   90.00
#
_symmetry.space_group_name_H-M   'P 1'
#
loop_
_entity.id
_entity.type
_entity.pdbx_description
1 polymer ?
#
loop_
_entity_poly.entity_id
_entity_poly.type
_entity_poly.pdbx_seq_one_letter_code
_entity_poly.pdbx_strand_id
1 'polypeptide(L)'
;MEIEVLKILFPFNSSTELDQVQTIYHFFKAAADGVFSQKDLFDIQALNINKSHAFKKLCALKGYDPQQFFYGDNYNDLELAKIIGYTVAMGNSVLELKKNC
;
A
#
# COMPACT_ATOMS: atom_id res chain seq x y z
N MET A 1 12.52 -6.96 25.91
CA MET A 1 12.46 -6.18 24.65
C MET A 1 11.18 -6.59 23.97
N GLU A 2 10.22 -5.67 23.88
CA GLU A 2 8.93 -5.90 23.26
C GLU A 2 9.10 -5.76 21.74
N ILE A 3 8.59 -6.72 20.96
CA ILE A 3 8.65 -6.65 19.50
C ILE A 3 7.47 -5.80 19.05
N GLU A 4 7.74 -4.60 18.54
CA GLU A 4 6.73 -3.79 17.85
C GLU A 4 6.60 -4.26 16.41
N VAL A 5 5.46 -4.88 16.08
CA VAL A 5 5.19 -5.39 14.73
C VAL A 5 4.47 -4.31 13.92
N LEU A 6 5.15 -3.75 12.92
CA LEU A 6 4.56 -2.76 12.01
C LEU A 6 3.75 -3.41 10.89
N LYS A 7 4.22 -4.57 10.41
CA LYS A 7 3.68 -5.26 9.24
C LYS A 7 4.14 -6.71 9.21
N ILE A 8 3.30 -7.58 8.66
CA ILE A 8 3.62 -8.98 8.40
C ILE A 8 3.50 -9.21 6.89
N LEU A 9 4.51 -9.83 6.30
CA LEU A 9 4.60 -10.08 4.85
C LEU A 9 4.45 -11.58 4.59
N PHE A 10 3.56 -11.94 3.69
CA PHE A 10 3.27 -13.31 3.29
C PHE A 10 3.61 -13.50 1.81
N PRO A 11 4.85 -13.96 1.50
CA PRO A 11 5.17 -14.39 0.15
C PRO A 11 4.37 -15.66 -0.17
N PHE A 12 3.91 -15.78 -1.41
CA PHE A 12 3.16 -16.95 -1.89
C PHE A 12 3.55 -17.32 -3.31
N ASN A 13 3.57 -18.61 -3.61
CA ASN A 13 3.94 -19.15 -4.92
C ASN A 13 2.76 -19.79 -5.67
N SER A 14 1.58 -19.85 -5.04
CA SER A 14 0.36 -20.41 -5.63
C SER A 14 -0.89 -19.66 -5.19
N SER A 15 -1.96 -19.78 -5.96
CA SER A 15 -3.27 -19.23 -5.57
C SER A 15 -3.78 -19.87 -4.27
N THR A 16 -3.50 -21.15 -4.05
CA THR A 16 -3.91 -21.85 -2.83
C THR A 16 -3.26 -21.26 -1.58
N GLU A 17 -1.97 -20.91 -1.64
CA GLU A 17 -1.27 -20.24 -0.52
C GLU A 17 -1.85 -18.85 -0.25
N LEU A 18 -2.15 -18.08 -1.31
CA LEU A 18 -2.80 -16.79 -1.18
C LEU A 18 -4.19 -16.92 -0.53
N ASP A 19 -5.00 -17.88 -0.98
CA ASP A 19 -6.33 -18.13 -0.45
C ASP A 19 -6.30 -18.49 1.05
N GLN A 20 -5.29 -19.26 1.48
CA GLN A 20 -5.08 -19.59 2.88
C GLN A 20 -4.79 -18.35 3.71
N VAL A 21 -3.85 -17.51 3.26
CA VAL A 21 -3.50 -16.27 3.97
C VAL A 21 -4.69 -15.31 4.00
N GLN A 22 -5.42 -15.16 2.90
CA GLN A 22 -6.62 -14.31 2.83
C GLN A 22 -7.75 -14.83 3.73
N THR A 23 -7.89 -16.16 3.86
CA THR A 23 -8.84 -16.78 4.79
C THR A 23 -8.49 -16.45 6.25
N ILE A 24 -7.21 -16.52 6.62
CA ILE A 24 -6.75 -16.12 7.96
C ILE A 24 -6.99 -14.62 8.18
N TYR A 25 -6.57 -13.79 7.22
CA TYR A 25 -6.76 -12.35 7.26
C TYR A 25 -8.24 -11.95 7.40
N HIS A 26 -9.18 -12.70 6.81
CA HIS A 26 -10.60 -12.38 6.84
C HIS A 26 -11.14 -12.18 8.27
N PHE A 27 -10.65 -12.95 9.24
CA PHE A 27 -11.03 -12.83 10.65
C PHE A 27 -10.56 -11.52 11.29
N PHE A 28 -9.53 -10.89 10.73
CA PHE A 28 -8.90 -9.66 11.23
C PHE A 28 -9.19 -8.43 10.37
N LYS A 29 -10.03 -8.53 9.33
CA LYS A 29 -10.33 -7.42 8.40
C LYS A 29 -10.87 -6.15 9.07
N ALA A 30 -11.42 -6.26 10.28
CA ALA A 30 -11.91 -5.13 11.07
C ALA A 30 -10.81 -4.45 11.90
N ALA A 31 -9.60 -5.00 11.94
CA ALA A 31 -8.49 -4.57 12.78
C ALA A 31 -7.16 -4.42 12.01
N ALA A 32 -7.09 -4.91 10.77
CA ALA A 32 -5.92 -4.82 9.90
C ALA A 32 -6.33 -4.67 8.44
N ASP A 33 -5.45 -4.06 7.63
CA ASP A 33 -5.57 -3.96 6.18
C ASP A 33 -4.72 -5.04 5.48
N GLY A 34 -5.31 -5.66 4.46
CA GLY A 34 -4.63 -6.57 3.53
C GLY A 34 -4.32 -5.86 2.21
N VAL A 35 -3.04 -5.78 1.82
CA VAL A 35 -2.60 -5.12 0.58
C VAL A 35 -1.62 -5.99 -0.20
N PHE A 36 -1.43 -5.71 -1.49
CA PHE A 36 -0.35 -6.31 -2.27
C PHE A 36 0.77 -5.28 -2.44
N SER A 37 1.98 -5.59 -1.99
CA SER A 37 3.16 -4.79 -2.29
C SER A 37 3.88 -5.26 -3.54
N GLN A 38 3.70 -6.54 -3.91
CA GLN A 38 4.15 -7.15 -5.16
C GLN A 38 3.13 -8.19 -5.61
N LYS A 39 3.31 -8.74 -6.81
CA LYS A 39 2.36 -9.70 -7.41
C LYS A 39 2.20 -10.97 -6.56
N ASP A 40 3.26 -11.38 -5.88
CA ASP A 40 3.43 -12.62 -5.11
C ASP A 40 3.68 -12.35 -3.62
N LEU A 41 3.30 -11.15 -3.15
CA LEU A 41 3.51 -10.72 -1.77
C LEU A 41 2.26 -10.05 -1.21
N PHE A 42 1.59 -10.75 -0.29
CA PHE A 42 0.42 -10.25 0.42
C PHE A 42 0.82 -9.76 1.81
N ASP A 43 0.33 -8.58 2.15
CA ASP A 43 0.81 -7.80 3.27
C ASP A 43 -0.33 -7.55 4.26
N ILE A 44 -0.10 -7.83 5.54
CA ILE A 44 -1.04 -7.48 6.62
C ILE A 44 -0.41 -6.40 7.49
N GLN A 45 -1.12 -5.29 7.64
CA GLN A 45 -0.65 -4.09 8.35
C GLN A 45 -1.78 -3.48 9.18
N ALA A 46 -1.47 -2.59 10.11
CA ALA A 46 -2.50 -1.88 10.87
C ALA A 46 -3.43 -1.06 9.95
N LEU A 47 -4.68 -0.88 10.39
CA LEU A 47 -5.68 -0.13 9.63
C LEU A 47 -5.20 1.26 9.26
N ASN A 48 -5.54 1.68 8.06
CA ASN A 48 -5.26 3.03 7.55
C ASN A 48 -3.75 3.35 7.49
N ILE A 49 -2.86 2.36 7.51
CA ILE A 49 -1.42 2.59 7.36
C ILE A 49 -1.01 2.42 5.91
N ASN A 50 -1.11 3.47 5.09
CA ASN A 50 -0.68 3.43 3.70
C ASN A 50 0.10 4.69 3.30
N LYS A 51 0.73 4.68 2.12
CA LYS A 51 1.53 5.81 1.61
C LYS A 51 0.70 7.10 1.52
N SER A 52 -0.58 7.00 1.16
CA SER A 52 -1.53 8.12 1.07
C SER A 52 -1.73 8.82 2.42
N HIS A 53 -2.03 8.07 3.48
CA HIS A 53 -2.18 8.60 4.84
C HIS A 53 -0.84 9.12 5.41
N ALA A 54 0.25 8.40 5.18
CA ALA A 54 1.58 8.82 5.61
C ALA A 54 1.98 10.16 4.95
N PHE A 55 1.72 10.31 3.65
CA PHE A 55 2.01 11.53 2.90
C PHE A 55 1.18 12.72 3.41
N LYS A 56 -0.13 12.55 3.59
CA LYS A 56 -1.01 13.58 4.18
C LYS A 56 -0.51 14.03 5.56
N LYS A 57 -0.12 13.08 6.42
CA LYS A 57 0.44 13.39 7.75
C LYS A 57 1.76 14.14 7.65
N LEU A 58 2.64 13.76 6.71
CA LEU A 58 3.90 14.45 6.47
C LEU A 58 3.69 15.89 6.00
N CYS A 59 2.79 16.11 5.03
CA CYS A 59 2.42 17.44 4.57
C CYS A 59 1.93 18.33 5.72
N ALA A 60 1.02 17.81 6.56
CA ALA A 60 0.52 18.54 7.73
C ALA A 60 1.64 18.91 8.73
N LEU A 61 2.55 17.98 9.01
CA LEU A 61 3.69 18.23 9.92
C LEU A 61 4.68 19.27 9.37
N LYS A 62 4.77 19.41 8.04
CA LYS A 62 5.69 20.34 7.38
C LYS A 62 5.05 21.64 6.93
N GLY A 63 3.72 21.76 7.02
CA GLY A 63 2.99 22.90 6.46
C GLY A 63 3.00 22.92 4.93
N TYR A 64 3.05 21.75 4.29
CA TYR A 64 3.03 21.64 2.82
C TYR A 64 1.62 21.36 2.31
N ASP A 65 1.31 21.90 1.13
CA ASP A 65 0.13 21.51 0.36
C ASP A 65 0.29 20.05 -0.12
N PRO A 66 -0.70 19.16 0.07
CA PRO A 66 -0.67 17.81 -0.51
C PRO A 66 -0.74 17.76 -2.05
N GLN A 67 -1.04 18.87 -2.74
CA GLN A 67 -0.98 18.97 -4.21
C GLN A 67 0.48 19.03 -4.71
N GLN A 68 1.21 17.92 -4.56
CA GLN A 68 2.62 17.77 -4.95
C GLN A 68 2.80 16.78 -6.11
N PHE A 69 4.05 16.53 -6.46
CA PHE A 69 4.49 15.52 -7.41
C PHE A 69 4.90 14.23 -6.69
N PHE A 70 4.55 13.07 -7.26
CA PHE A 70 4.93 11.74 -6.74
C PHE A 70 5.33 10.80 -7.88
N TYR A 71 6.24 9.88 -7.57
CA TYR A 71 6.71 8.82 -8.46
C TYR A 71 6.32 7.46 -7.88
N GLY A 72 5.61 6.64 -8.65
CA GLY A 72 5.16 5.34 -8.19
C GLY A 72 5.33 4.26 -9.23
N ASP A 73 5.35 3.01 -8.77
CA ASP A 73 5.55 1.86 -9.63
C ASP A 73 4.62 0.67 -9.34
N ASN A 74 4.02 0.57 -8.16
CA ASN A 74 3.33 -0.65 -7.73
C ASN A 74 1.93 -0.41 -7.15
N TYR A 75 1.23 -1.50 -6.78
CA TYR A 75 -0.15 -1.46 -6.29
C TYR A 75 -0.32 -0.62 -5.01
N ASN A 76 0.68 -0.61 -4.13
CA ASN A 76 0.65 0.19 -2.90
C ASN A 76 0.80 1.71 -3.14
N ASP A 77 1.00 2.15 -4.38
CA ASP A 77 1.06 3.56 -4.79
C ASP A 77 -0.28 4.10 -5.28
N LEU A 78 -1.21 3.22 -5.66
CA LEU A 78 -2.48 3.60 -6.29
C LEU A 78 -3.30 4.56 -5.42
N GLU A 79 -3.36 4.34 -4.11
CA GLU A 79 -4.09 5.20 -3.18
C GLU A 79 -3.46 6.59 -3.01
N LEU A 80 -2.13 6.71 -3.15
CA LEU A 80 -1.44 8.01 -3.11
C LEU A 80 -1.64 8.76 -4.43
N ALA A 81 -1.52 8.05 -5.56
CA ALA A 81 -1.72 8.63 -6.89
C ALA A 81 -3.10 9.29 -7.07
N LYS A 82 -4.14 8.74 -6.43
CA LYS A 82 -5.51 9.29 -6.46
C LYS A 82 -5.69 10.63 -5.73
N ILE A 83 -4.80 10.97 -4.79
CA ILE A 83 -4.98 12.12 -3.89
C ILE A 83 -3.96 13.24 -4.10
N ILE A 84 -2.88 12.96 -4.82
CA ILE A 84 -1.77 13.89 -5.02
C ILE A 84 -1.99 14.72 -6.28
N GLY A 85 -1.33 15.87 -6.40
CA GLY A 85 -1.54 16.78 -7.52
C GLY A 85 -1.08 16.23 -8.87
N TYR A 86 0.08 15.58 -8.91
CA TYR A 86 0.63 15.02 -10.14
C TYR A 86 1.37 13.71 -9.88
N THR A 87 1.02 12.67 -10.62
CA THR A 87 1.65 11.35 -10.51
C THR A 87 2.49 11.05 -11.74
N VAL A 88 3.69 10.54 -11.52
CA VAL A 88 4.55 9.96 -12.55
C VAL A 88 4.62 8.46 -12.34
N ALA A 89 3.98 7.70 -13.23
CA ALA A 89 4.13 6.26 -13.30
C ALA A 89 5.51 5.91 -13.90
N MET A 90 6.31 5.14 -13.16
CA MET A 90 7.63 4.70 -13.64
C MET A 90 7.51 3.77 -14.85
N GLY A 91 8.58 3.66 -15.66
CA GLY A 91 8.56 2.82 -16.87
C GLY A 91 8.19 1.36 -16.59
N ASN A 92 8.64 0.82 -15.45
CA ASN A 92 8.37 -0.52 -14.95
C ASN A 92 7.05 -0.65 -14.17
N SER A 93 6.23 0.40 -14.09
CA SER A 93 5.07 0.37 -13.21
C SER A 93 3.96 -0.56 -13.69
N VAL A 94 3.14 -1.01 -12.74
CA VAL A 94 1.90 -1.74 -13.00
C VAL A 94 0.96 -0.94 -13.90
N LEU A 95 0.21 -1.64 -14.75
CA LEU A 95 -0.69 -1.03 -15.74
C LEU A 95 -1.78 -0.18 -15.07
N GLU A 96 -2.25 -0.62 -13.92
CA GLU A 96 -3.23 0.09 -13.10
C GLU A 96 -2.74 1.49 -12.73
N LEU A 97 -1.47 1.65 -12.38
CA LEU A 97 -0.92 2.95 -12.01
C LEU A 97 -0.76 3.87 -13.23
N LYS A 98 -0.33 3.30 -14.37
CA LYS A 98 -0.20 4.05 -15.64
C LYS A 98 -1.52 4.65 -16.12
N LYS A 99 -2.65 4.00 -15.81
CA LYS A 99 -4.00 4.50 -16.15
C LYS A 99 -4.43 5.72 -15.33
N ASN A 100 -3.72 6.02 -14.24
CA ASN A 100 -4.02 7.15 -13.35
C ASN A 100 -3.10 8.35 -13.58
N CYS A 101 -2.25 8.33 -14.61
CA CYS A 101 -1.30 9.40 -14.95
C CYS A 101 -1.64 10.03 -16.30
#